data_AF-A0A2H3DQL0-F1
#
_entry.id   AF-A0A2H3DQL0-F1
#
_cell.length_a   1.000
_cell.length_b   1.000
_cell.length_c   1.000
_cell.angle_alpha   90.00
_cell.angle_beta   90.00
_cell.angle_gamma   90.00
#
_symmetry.space_group_name_H-M   'P 1'
#
loop_
_entity.id
_entity.type
_entity.pdbx_description
1 polymer ?
#
loop_
_entity_poly.entity_id
_entity_poly.type
_entity_poly.pdbx_seq_one_letter_code
_entity_poly.pdbx_strand_id
1 'polypeptide(L)'
;MLPRCLDQIDQKYDFSSRARYRSRTERPPKYYFIDFGLLILVKPNELPATTKRTPKHDPFAVDIYYLGNAFRAFLPREVGADYKLSEKALCGMKGFEFMEPLIVAMTEPDPANWIKIDEAVEKSLSAMTLRSRVVYNTDFIILRPFKAVGHWVWTLGLIAQGIPAIPKLVSQ
;
A
#
# COMPACT_ATOMS: atom_id res chain seq x y z
N MET A 1 -15.62 21.89 17.76
CA MET A 1 -14.65 21.27 18.68
C MET A 1 -14.46 19.83 18.23
N LEU A 2 -13.37 19.54 17.51
CA LEU A 2 -13.03 18.19 17.00
C LEU A 2 -11.74 17.72 17.70
N PRO A 3 -11.54 16.40 17.90
CA PRO A 3 -10.56 15.89 18.85
C PRO A 3 -9.12 16.02 18.35
N ARG A 4 -8.24 16.21 19.33
CA ARG A 4 -6.89 16.77 19.34
C ARG A 4 -5.77 15.74 19.10
N CYS A 5 -5.95 14.75 18.24
CA CYS A 5 -4.92 13.73 17.96
C CYS A 5 -4.59 13.70 16.47
N LEU A 6 -3.49 14.40 16.10
CA LEU A 6 -2.70 14.37 14.84
C LEU A 6 -2.13 15.77 14.47
N ASP A 7 -2.21 16.77 15.35
CA ASP A 7 -1.64 18.11 15.12
C ASP A 7 -0.12 18.20 15.38
N GLN A 8 0.56 17.10 15.69
CA GLN A 8 1.92 17.14 16.24
C GLN A 8 2.93 16.53 15.28
N ILE A 9 3.43 17.38 14.37
CA ILE A 9 4.83 17.64 13.95
C ILE A 9 4.75 18.35 12.59
N ASP A 10 4.28 19.60 12.57
CA ASP A 10 4.36 20.47 11.38
C ASP A 10 5.64 21.33 11.43
N GLN A 11 6.76 20.73 11.85
CA GLN A 11 8.04 21.40 12.00
C GLN A 11 9.15 20.52 11.41
N LYS A 12 10.23 21.17 10.96
CA LYS A 12 11.46 20.47 10.58
C LYS A 12 12.01 19.68 11.77
N TYR A 13 12.87 18.70 11.47
CA TYR A 13 13.58 17.91 12.47
C TYR A 13 14.35 18.77 13.48
N ASP A 14 14.87 19.92 13.05
CA ASP A 14 15.62 20.88 13.86
C ASP A 14 14.73 21.94 14.55
N PHE A 15 13.40 21.81 14.47
CA PHE A 15 12.41 22.76 15.01
C PHE A 15 12.55 24.21 14.49
N SER A 16 13.38 24.46 13.48
CA SER A 16 13.72 25.82 13.02
C SER A 16 12.60 26.52 12.25
N SER A 17 11.74 25.73 11.60
CA SER A 17 10.61 26.25 10.82
C SER A 17 9.58 25.16 10.54
N ARG A 18 8.47 25.56 9.90
CA ARG A 18 7.47 24.64 9.35
C ARG A 18 8.10 23.61 8.40
N ALA A 19 7.64 22.36 8.46
CA ALA A 19 8.08 21.30 7.55
C ALA A 19 7.64 21.60 6.11
N ARG A 20 8.49 21.29 5.13
CA ARG A 20 8.09 21.34 3.71
C ARG A 20 7.55 19.97 3.30
N TYR A 21 6.28 19.92 2.96
CA TYR A 21 5.65 18.73 2.43
C TYR A 21 6.05 18.53 0.97
N ARG A 22 6.52 17.32 0.66
CA ARG A 22 6.76 16.86 -0.71
C ARG A 22 5.91 15.63 -0.92
N SER A 23 5.35 15.50 -2.12
CA SER A 23 4.57 14.31 -2.45
C SER A 23 5.50 13.09 -2.51
N ARG A 24 4.92 11.90 -2.28
CA ARG A 24 5.66 10.63 -2.44
C ARG A 24 6.11 10.40 -3.89
N THR A 25 5.50 11.06 -4.87
CA THR A 25 5.91 10.97 -6.28
C THR A 25 7.08 11.90 -6.60
N GLU A 26 7.10 13.12 -6.06
CA GLU A 26 8.23 14.05 -6.23
C GLU A 26 9.47 13.60 -5.46
N ARG A 27 9.27 13.04 -4.27
CA ARG A 27 10.33 12.51 -3.40
C ARG A 27 9.93 11.14 -2.88
N PRO A 28 10.28 10.06 -3.59
CA PRO A 28 9.92 8.70 -3.20
C PRO A 28 10.53 8.34 -1.84
N PRO A 29 9.73 7.97 -0.84
CA PRO A 29 10.25 7.43 0.41
C PRO A 29 10.85 6.03 0.18
N LYS A 30 11.84 5.67 0.99
CA LYS A 30 12.39 4.32 1.03
C LYS A 30 11.61 3.48 2.04
N TYR A 31 11.10 2.33 1.61
CA TYR A 31 10.42 1.38 2.48
C TYR A 31 11.37 0.25 2.84
N TYR A 32 11.40 -0.12 4.12
CA TYR A 32 12.20 -1.21 4.65
C TYR A 32 11.27 -2.19 5.35
N PHE A 33 11.41 -3.48 5.05
CA PHE A 33 10.85 -4.51 5.91
C PHE A 33 11.66 -4.54 7.20
N ILE A 34 10.94 -4.57 8.32
CA ILE A 34 11.51 -4.58 9.67
C ILE A 34 10.89 -5.75 10.44
N ASP A 35 11.45 -6.02 11.61
CA ASP A 35 10.98 -7.08 12.52
C ASP A 35 11.08 -8.49 11.92
N PHE A 36 12.32 -8.94 11.75
CA PHE A 36 12.64 -10.27 11.22
C PHE A 36 12.65 -11.38 12.28
N GLY A 37 12.05 -11.15 13.46
CA GLY A 37 12.09 -12.10 14.58
C GLY A 37 11.38 -13.43 14.31
N LEU A 38 10.53 -13.48 13.28
CA LEU A 38 9.80 -14.68 12.85
C LEU A 38 10.27 -15.23 11.49
N LEU A 39 11.35 -14.68 10.92
CA LEU A 39 11.86 -15.20 9.64
C LEU A 39 12.41 -16.62 9.79
N ILE A 40 12.17 -17.42 8.77
CA ILE A 40 12.71 -18.78 8.64
C ILE A 40 13.64 -18.79 7.43
N LEU A 41 14.88 -19.26 7.63
CA LEU A 41 15.80 -19.48 6.52
C LEU A 41 15.40 -20.76 5.78
N VAL A 42 14.85 -20.59 4.59
CA VAL A 42 14.50 -21.70 3.69
C VAL A 42 15.70 -21.98 2.79
N LYS A 43 16.26 -23.19 2.87
CA LYS A 43 17.30 -23.61 1.91
C LYS A 43 16.62 -23.99 0.59
N PRO A 44 17.24 -23.73 -0.58
CA PRO A 44 16.61 -23.91 -1.88
C PRO A 44 16.13 -25.34 -2.21
N ASN A 45 16.55 -26.36 -1.45
CA ASN A 45 16.15 -27.76 -1.63
C ASN A 45 15.45 -28.40 -0.41
N GLU A 46 15.17 -27.64 0.65
CA GLU A 46 14.50 -28.15 1.85
C GLU A 46 13.19 -27.36 2.05
N LEU A 47 12.04 -28.04 1.94
CA LEU A 47 10.79 -27.48 2.47
C LEU A 47 11.00 -27.18 3.96
N PRO A 48 10.58 -26.00 4.46
CA PRO A 48 10.88 -25.58 5.81
C PRO A 48 10.44 -26.64 6.82
N ALA A 49 11.36 -27.02 7.71
CA ALA A 49 11.11 -28.01 8.74
C ALA A 49 9.94 -27.55 9.63
N THR A 50 8.83 -28.28 9.50
CA THR A 50 7.55 -28.13 10.19
C THR A 50 7.70 -27.65 11.63
N THR A 51 7.41 -26.36 11.88
CA THR A 51 6.88 -25.97 13.19
C THR A 51 5.37 -26.25 13.17
N LYS A 52 4.79 -26.70 14.29
CA LYS A 52 3.38 -27.16 14.40
C LYS A 52 2.30 -26.15 13.97
N ARG A 53 2.69 -24.95 13.52
CA ARG A 53 1.82 -23.80 13.23
C ARG A 53 1.85 -23.36 11.76
N THR A 54 2.78 -23.84 10.94
CA THR A 54 2.85 -23.49 9.51
C THR A 54 2.18 -24.58 8.67
N PRO A 55 1.24 -24.23 7.78
CA PRO A 55 0.65 -25.21 6.88
C PRO A 55 1.70 -25.73 5.89
N LYS A 56 1.46 -26.91 5.28
CA LYS A 56 2.40 -27.64 4.40
C LYS A 56 2.67 -26.95 3.04
N HIS A 57 2.52 -25.64 2.97
CA HIS A 57 2.52 -24.87 1.72
C HIS A 57 3.83 -24.12 1.55
N ASP A 58 4.06 -23.63 0.33
CA ASP A 58 5.23 -22.84 -0.02
C ASP A 58 5.34 -21.61 0.92
N PRO A 59 6.44 -21.48 1.70
CA PRO A 59 6.60 -20.38 2.66
C PRO A 59 6.50 -18.99 2.00
N PHE A 60 6.97 -18.85 0.75
CA PHE A 60 6.90 -17.56 0.07
C PHE A 60 5.46 -17.18 -0.30
N ALA A 61 4.66 -18.17 -0.67
CA ALA A 61 3.25 -17.94 -1.01
C ALA A 61 2.40 -17.65 0.25
N VAL A 62 2.79 -18.22 1.40
CA VAL A 62 2.19 -17.88 2.71
C VAL A 62 2.41 -16.39 3.05
N ASP A 63 3.61 -15.86 2.82
CA ASP A 63 3.90 -14.43 3.07
C ASP A 63 3.03 -13.51 2.17
N ILE A 64 2.85 -13.90 0.90
CA ILE A 64 1.96 -13.19 -0.03
C ILE A 64 0.52 -13.21 0.48
N TYR A 65 0.05 -14.35 0.98
CA TYR A 65 -1.29 -14.47 1.56
C TYR A 65 -1.49 -13.55 2.78
N TYR A 66 -0.53 -13.53 3.71
CA TYR A 66 -0.60 -12.62 4.86
C TYR A 66 -0.57 -11.14 4.43
N LEU A 67 0.25 -10.80 3.43
CA LEU A 67 0.32 -9.45 2.89
C LEU A 67 -1.01 -9.05 2.22
N GLY A 68 -1.65 -9.96 1.49
CA GLY A 68 -2.97 -9.74 0.89
C GLY A 68 -4.05 -9.51 1.96
N ASN A 69 -4.03 -10.30 3.03
CA ASN A 69 -4.93 -10.10 4.17
C ASN A 69 -4.71 -8.75 4.88
N ALA A 70 -3.46 -8.30 5.00
CA ALA A 70 -3.16 -6.95 5.48
C ALA A 70 -3.70 -5.88 4.53
N PHE A 71 -3.64 -6.11 3.21
CA PHE A 71 -4.14 -5.18 2.22
C PHE A 71 -5.67 -5.07 2.13
N ARG A 72 -6.41 -6.10 2.58
CA ARG A 72 -7.88 -6.03 2.70
C ARG A 72 -8.33 -4.81 3.53
N ALA A 73 -7.49 -4.30 4.42
CA ALA A 73 -7.78 -3.14 5.26
C ALA A 73 -7.92 -1.83 4.49
N PHE A 74 -7.36 -1.77 3.28
CA PHE A 74 -7.43 -0.59 2.43
C PHE A 74 -8.62 -0.60 1.47
N LEU A 75 -9.34 -1.72 1.36
CA LEU A 75 -10.49 -1.83 0.46
C LEU A 75 -11.75 -1.25 1.12
N PRO A 76 -12.60 -0.53 0.36
CA PRO A 76 -13.85 0.04 0.89
C PRO A 76 -14.90 -1.00 1.28
N ARG A 77 -14.79 -2.22 0.74
CA ARG A 77 -15.76 -3.29 0.89
C ARG A 77 -15.24 -4.27 1.94
N GLU A 78 -15.96 -4.43 3.04
CA GLU A 78 -15.72 -5.49 4.02
C GLU A 78 -15.80 -6.86 3.33
N VAL A 79 -14.66 -7.39 2.90
CA VAL A 79 -14.53 -8.79 2.51
C VAL A 79 -13.85 -9.50 3.67
N GLY A 80 -14.67 -9.87 4.66
CA GLY A 80 -14.41 -10.95 5.63
C GLY A 80 -13.06 -10.92 6.33
N ALA A 81 -12.66 -9.79 6.89
CA ALA A 81 -11.44 -9.72 7.68
C ALA A 81 -11.76 -9.41 9.15
N ASP A 82 -11.63 -10.42 10.00
CA ASP A 82 -11.89 -10.38 11.44
C ASP A 82 -10.85 -9.57 12.25
N TYR A 83 -10.12 -8.64 11.62
CA TYR A 83 -9.23 -7.74 12.36
C TYR A 83 -9.99 -6.45 12.71
N LYS A 84 -10.13 -6.17 14.01
CA LYS A 84 -10.58 -4.86 14.53
C LYS A 84 -9.46 -3.81 14.36
N LEU A 85 -8.98 -3.55 13.14
CA LEU A 85 -8.23 -2.31 12.89
C LEU A 85 -9.24 -1.18 13.04
N SER A 86 -8.94 -0.21 13.89
CA SER A 86 -9.86 0.86 14.27
C SER A 86 -10.63 1.41 13.07
N GLU A 87 -11.94 1.17 13.05
CA GLU A 87 -12.91 1.43 11.96
C GLU A 87 -12.85 2.85 11.36
N LYS A 88 -12.17 3.80 12.01
CA LYS A 88 -12.24 5.22 11.68
C LYS A 88 -11.15 5.72 10.73
N ALA A 89 -10.04 5.01 10.57
CA ALA A 89 -8.87 5.54 9.84
C ALA A 89 -8.71 5.02 8.41
N LEU A 90 -9.09 3.76 8.15
CA LEU A 90 -8.83 3.09 6.86
C LEU A 90 -10.11 2.74 6.09
N CYS A 91 -11.26 2.72 6.77
CA CYS A 91 -12.53 2.33 6.17
C CYS A 91 -13.02 3.41 5.19
N GLY A 92 -12.85 3.11 3.88
CA GLY A 92 -13.40 3.87 2.76
C GLY A 92 -12.50 4.97 2.20
N MET A 93 -11.22 4.66 2.01
CA MET A 93 -10.43 5.34 0.99
C MET A 93 -10.91 4.89 -0.40
N LYS A 94 -11.57 5.78 -1.14
CA LYS A 94 -11.94 5.54 -2.54
C LYS A 94 -10.72 5.74 -3.44
N GLY A 95 -10.60 4.94 -4.49
CA GLY A 95 -9.46 4.97 -5.41
C GLY A 95 -8.40 3.89 -5.20
N PHE A 96 -8.58 2.97 -4.24
CA PHE A 96 -7.80 1.72 -4.15
C PHE A 96 -8.53 0.52 -4.78
N GLU A 97 -9.68 0.74 -5.43
CA GLU A 97 -10.49 -0.31 -6.06
C GLU A 97 -9.70 -1.11 -7.10
N PHE A 98 -8.75 -0.48 -7.78
CA PHE A 98 -7.89 -1.16 -8.75
C PHE A 98 -7.02 -2.27 -8.12
N MET A 99 -6.78 -2.24 -6.81
CA MET A 99 -6.01 -3.27 -6.10
C MET A 99 -6.87 -4.49 -5.75
N GLU A 100 -8.20 -4.38 -5.80
CA GLU A 100 -9.13 -5.47 -5.49
C GLU A 100 -8.80 -6.77 -6.22
N PRO A 101 -8.62 -6.82 -7.55
CA PRO A 101 -8.30 -8.07 -8.24
C PRO A 101 -6.96 -8.68 -7.81
N LEU A 102 -5.97 -7.84 -7.45
CA LEU A 102 -4.69 -8.31 -6.93
C LEU A 102 -4.85 -8.89 -5.53
N ILE A 103 -5.55 -8.19 -4.64
CA ILE A 103 -5.77 -8.63 -3.25
C ILE A 103 -6.60 -9.92 -3.21
N VAL A 104 -7.61 -10.05 -4.08
CA VAL A 104 -8.38 -11.29 -4.22
C VAL A 104 -7.47 -12.44 -4.63
N ALA A 105 -6.63 -12.25 -5.66
CA ALA A 105 -5.67 -13.28 -6.10
C ALA A 105 -4.62 -13.65 -5.02
N MET A 106 -4.21 -12.69 -4.19
CA MET A 106 -3.31 -12.94 -3.06
C MET A 106 -3.99 -13.69 -1.91
N THR A 107 -5.32 -13.58 -1.78
CA THR A 107 -6.08 -14.12 -0.65
C THR A 107 -7.02 -15.26 -1.04
N GLU A 108 -6.70 -15.93 -2.14
CA GLU A 108 -7.42 -17.09 -2.64
C GLU A 108 -7.48 -18.18 -1.54
N PRO A 109 -8.64 -18.83 -1.31
CA PRO A 109 -8.77 -19.84 -0.25
C PRO A 109 -7.93 -21.09 -0.52
N ASP A 110 -7.71 -21.42 -1.79
CA ASP A 110 -6.91 -22.58 -2.18
C ASP A 110 -5.43 -22.19 -2.31
N PRO A 111 -4.54 -22.72 -1.44
CA PRO A 111 -3.12 -22.42 -1.46
C PRO A 111 -2.40 -22.88 -2.74
N ALA A 112 -3.00 -23.81 -3.51
CA ALA A 112 -2.45 -24.24 -4.79
C ALA A 112 -2.55 -23.16 -5.88
N ASN A 113 -3.50 -22.23 -5.75
CA ASN A 113 -3.78 -21.19 -6.75
C ASN A 113 -3.29 -19.80 -6.32
N TRP A 114 -2.45 -19.74 -5.28
CA TRP A 114 -1.87 -18.47 -4.85
C TRP A 114 -0.99 -17.88 -5.95
N ILE A 115 -1.18 -16.58 -6.17
CA ILE A 115 -0.34 -15.80 -7.07
C ILE A 115 1.10 -15.78 -6.57
N LYS A 116 2.05 -16.00 -7.47
CA LYS A 116 3.48 -15.86 -7.15
C LYS A 116 3.91 -14.40 -7.17
N ILE A 117 5.05 -14.11 -6.53
CA ILE A 117 5.52 -12.72 -6.43
C ILE A 117 5.86 -12.10 -7.79
N ASP A 118 6.41 -12.88 -8.71
CA ASP A 118 6.71 -12.45 -10.09
C ASP A 118 5.42 -12.03 -10.81
N GLU A 119 4.40 -12.87 -10.78
CA GLU A 119 3.09 -12.56 -11.39
C GLU A 119 2.40 -11.37 -10.70
N ALA A 120 2.50 -11.27 -9.37
CA ALA A 120 1.94 -10.16 -8.61
C ALA A 120 2.61 -8.82 -8.96
N VAL A 121 3.92 -8.83 -9.21
CA VAL A 121 4.67 -7.66 -9.68
C VAL A 121 4.32 -7.34 -11.14
N GLU A 122 4.13 -8.35 -12.00
CA GLU A 122 3.75 -8.14 -13.40
C GLU A 122 2.34 -7.58 -13.57
N LYS A 123 1.41 -7.90 -12.65
CA LYS A 123 0.11 -7.21 -12.51
C LYS A 123 0.24 -5.73 -12.10
N SER A 124 1.44 -5.16 -12.25
CA SER A 124 1.73 -3.73 -12.19
C SER A 124 0.69 -2.93 -12.97
N LEU A 125 0.18 -1.93 -12.27
CA LEU A 125 -0.92 -1.11 -12.76
C LEU A 125 -0.39 -0.06 -13.73
N SER A 126 -1.29 0.47 -14.56
CA SER A 126 -0.92 1.56 -15.45
C SER A 126 -0.34 2.74 -14.66
N ALA A 127 0.61 3.44 -15.26
CA ALA A 127 1.25 4.61 -14.66
C ALA A 127 0.25 5.74 -14.30
N MET A 128 -0.92 5.76 -14.94
CA MET A 128 -2.01 6.68 -14.62
C MET A 128 -2.84 6.20 -13.42
N THR A 129 -3.08 4.89 -13.33
CA THR A 129 -3.72 4.28 -12.16
C THR A 129 -2.88 4.49 -10.90
N LEU A 130 -1.55 4.36 -11.00
CA LEU A 130 -0.62 4.63 -9.90
C LEU A 130 -0.58 6.10 -9.47
N ARG A 131 -0.97 7.02 -10.35
CA ARG A 131 -1.11 8.46 -10.06
C ARG A 131 -2.54 8.86 -9.75
N SER A 132 -3.47 7.91 -9.66
CA SER A 132 -4.86 8.21 -9.32
C SER A 132 -4.94 8.80 -7.92
N ARG A 133 -5.90 9.72 -7.74
CA ARG A 133 -6.11 10.38 -6.47
C ARG A 133 -6.86 9.43 -5.53
N VAL A 134 -6.31 9.23 -4.33
CA VAL A 134 -7.05 8.62 -3.21
C VAL A 134 -8.01 9.66 -2.64
N VAL A 135 -9.30 9.33 -2.61
CA VAL A 135 -10.36 10.19 -2.07
C VAL A 135 -10.75 9.66 -0.70
N TYR A 136 -10.53 10.49 0.33
CA TYR A 136 -10.90 10.14 1.70
C TYR A 136 -12.40 10.33 1.91
N ASN A 137 -13.01 9.45 2.71
CA ASN A 137 -14.43 9.59 3.08
C ASN A 137 -14.76 10.92 3.78
N THR A 138 -13.77 11.53 4.45
CA THR A 138 -13.88 12.84 5.11
C THR A 138 -13.82 14.03 4.16
N ASP A 139 -13.57 13.82 2.85
CA ASP A 139 -13.56 14.91 1.87
C ASP A 139 -14.97 15.48 1.65
N PHE A 140 -15.13 16.78 1.90
CA PHE A 140 -16.33 17.56 1.58
C PHE A 140 -16.73 17.36 0.12
N ILE A 141 -17.97 16.90 -0.10
CA ILE A 141 -18.49 16.51 -1.43
C ILE A 141 -18.32 17.64 -2.46
N ILE A 142 -18.58 18.89 -2.06
CA ILE A 142 -18.51 20.07 -2.93
C ILE A 142 -17.08 20.40 -3.38
N LEU A 143 -16.06 20.10 -2.56
CA LEU A 143 -14.65 20.38 -2.91
C LEU A 143 -14.01 19.27 -3.74
N ARG A 144 -14.66 18.11 -3.88
CA ARG A 144 -14.15 16.96 -4.66
C ARG A 144 -13.78 17.31 -6.10
N PRO A 145 -14.62 17.98 -6.91
CA PRO A 145 -14.29 18.31 -8.29
C PRO A 145 -13.09 19.28 -8.40
N PHE A 146 -13.03 20.32 -7.57
CA PHE A 146 -11.91 21.26 -7.57
C PHE A 146 -10.59 20.58 -7.23
N LYS A 147 -10.58 19.73 -6.19
CA LYS A 147 -9.40 18.93 -5.85
C LYS A 147 -9.05 17.93 -6.96
N ALA A 148 -10.03 17.41 -7.70
CA ALA A 148 -9.77 16.51 -8.82
C ALA A 148 -9.06 17.24 -9.96
N VAL A 149 -9.57 18.41 -10.38
CA VAL A 149 -8.92 19.24 -11.41
C VAL A 149 -7.51 19.65 -10.98
N GLY A 150 -7.33 20.10 -9.73
CA GLY A 150 -6.01 20.43 -9.20
C GLY A 150 -5.04 19.25 -9.23
N HIS A 151 -5.51 18.05 -8.87
CA HIS A 151 -4.73 16.81 -8.95
C HIS A 151 -4.34 16.45 -10.39
N TRP A 152 -5.25 16.63 -11.35
CA TRP A 152 -4.96 16.41 -12.77
C TRP A 152 -3.88 17.36 -13.29
N VAL A 153 -3.97 18.66 -12.97
CA VAL A 153 -2.96 19.67 -13.36
C VAL A 153 -1.60 19.32 -12.75
N TRP A 154 -1.56 18.95 -11.47
CA TRP A 154 -0.34 18.51 -10.81
C TRP A 154 0.25 17.24 -11.46
N THR A 155 -0.59 16.26 -11.79
CA THR A 155 -0.18 15.02 -12.47
C THR A 155 0.44 15.30 -13.83
N LEU A 156 -0.13 16.22 -14.62
CA LEU A 156 0.44 16.65 -15.90
C LEU A 156 1.81 17.33 -15.70
N GLY A 157 1.97 18.14 -14.64
CA GLY A 157 3.25 18.73 -14.28
C GLY A 157 4.35 17.69 -14.03
N LEU A 158 4.04 16.60 -13.32
CA LEU A 158 4.98 15.50 -13.09
C LEU A 158 5.37 14.77 -14.39
N ILE A 159 4.40 14.56 -15.28
CA ILE A 159 4.65 13.92 -16.59
C ILE A 159 5.57 14.81 -17.43
N ALA A 160 5.30 16.13 -17.48
CA ALA A 160 6.15 17.09 -18.18
C ALA A 160 7.58 17.15 -17.62
N GLN A 161 7.74 16.96 -16.31
CA GLN A 161 9.05 16.86 -15.65
C GLN A 161 9.75 15.51 -15.84
N GLY A 162 9.11 14.54 -16.51
CA GLY A 162 9.66 13.20 -16.72
C GLY A 162 9.74 12.34 -15.46
N ILE A 163 9.03 12.70 -14.38
CA ILE A 163 9.04 11.94 -13.12
C ILE A 163 8.18 10.67 -13.29
N PRO A 164 8.77 9.46 -13.19
CA PRO A 164 8.05 8.21 -13.40
C PRO A 164 7.05 7.92 -12.26
N ALA A 165 5.99 7.15 -12.54
CA ALA A 165 5.00 6.79 -11.52
C ALA A 165 5.60 5.88 -10.44
N ILE A 166 6.45 4.96 -10.88
CA ILE A 166 7.23 4.09 -10.01
C ILE A 166 8.64 4.67 -9.97
N PRO A 167 9.18 4.97 -8.78
CA PRO A 167 10.56 5.42 -8.68
C PRO A 167 11.48 4.35 -9.23
N LYS A 168 12.32 4.72 -10.21
CA LYS A 168 13.37 3.82 -10.67
C LYS A 168 14.40 3.72 -9.56
N LEU A 169 14.78 2.50 -9.20
CA LEU A 169 15.94 2.29 -8.34
C LEU A 169 17.13 2.91 -9.06
N VAL A 170 17.64 4.02 -8.54
CA VAL A 170 18.93 4.55 -8.96
C VAL A 170 19.94 3.52 -8.45
N SER A 171 20.56 2.75 -9.36
CA SER A 171 21.71 1.94 -8.99
C SER A 171 22.76 2.89 -8.44
N GLN A 172 23.06 2.78 -7.15
CA GLN A 172 24.24 3.43 -6.58
C GLN A 172 25.49 2.63 -6.94
#